data_AF-A0A0F5H0F5-F1
#
_entry.id   AF-A0A0F5H0F5-F1
#
_cell.length_a   1.000
_cell.length_b   1.000
_cell.length_c   1.000
_cell.angle_alpha   90.00
_cell.angle_beta   90.00
_cell.angle_gamma   90.00
#
_symmetry.space_group_name_H-M   'P 1'
#
loop_
_entity.id
_entity.type
_entity.pdbx_description
1 polymer ?
#
loop_
_entity_poly.entity_id
_entity_poly.type
_entity_poly.pdbx_seq_one_letter_code
_entity_poly.pdbx_strand_id
1 'polypeptide(L)'
;MKLNNFFNIAYSKEYMKTKKVDELWGKYNKPYFQYFIFGSLASYIFAALVFLAIFITYIILRSNYISELTTYLNAYINNSSSSMVAIAPEQQAAVYFNSEVSINGIIFIVSLALVFHFIYSLVKNIEQKNYQKLSILASFIFLIYILYNFVNLIINLFGGLVGTKKLFDFNILPIWSSFNLIRLITPIVLLILYLVFVRYLRKIKIAFINAYHHEEMLKAQEMFKNQDLNFNDFFSQFMNRAEYQTSENNKQNEATENNINKNNSSDIEKEKAKTKREIYFDKINQLPNNKLFEMAEKLYISGYSKMTREELIEAILNATNN
;
A
#
# COMPACT_ATOMS: atom_id res chain seq x y z
N MET A 1 -11.64 29.30 14.18
CA MET A 1 -11.53 27.99 14.88
C MET A 1 -10.30 28.04 15.79
N LYS A 2 -10.40 27.71 17.08
CA LYS A 2 -9.23 27.70 17.98
C LYS A 2 -8.23 26.61 17.54
N LEU A 3 -6.94 26.93 17.43
CA LEU A 3 -5.88 26.06 16.91
C LEU A 3 -5.87 24.67 17.59
N ASN A 4 -6.10 24.62 18.90
CA ASN A 4 -6.18 23.37 19.66
C ASN A 4 -7.32 22.45 19.21
N ASN A 5 -8.49 23.01 18.83
CA ASN A 5 -9.60 22.19 18.34
C ASN A 5 -9.32 21.62 16.95
N PHE A 6 -8.56 22.33 16.12
CA PHE A 6 -8.18 21.84 14.79
C PHE A 6 -7.34 20.57 14.90
N PHE A 7 -6.25 20.61 15.66
CA PHE A 7 -5.36 19.45 15.80
C PHE A 7 -6.03 18.30 16.55
N ASN A 8 -6.85 18.60 17.57
CA ASN A 8 -7.60 17.56 18.25
C ASN A 8 -8.52 16.83 17.29
N ILE A 9 -9.29 17.50 16.44
CA ILE A 9 -10.22 16.83 15.52
C ILE A 9 -9.48 16.16 14.35
N ALA A 10 -8.45 16.82 13.83
CA ALA A 10 -7.58 16.25 12.80
C ALA A 10 -6.88 14.95 13.25
N TYR A 11 -6.52 14.85 14.53
CA TYR A 11 -5.77 13.73 15.08
C TYR A 11 -6.61 12.74 15.91
N SER A 12 -7.82 13.10 16.36
CA SER A 12 -8.73 12.25 17.15
C SER A 12 -9.31 11.08 16.37
N LYS A 13 -9.09 11.03 15.05
CA LYS A 13 -9.64 10.00 14.14
C LYS A 13 -11.18 9.93 14.18
N GLU A 14 -11.88 10.98 14.64
CA GLU A 14 -13.34 10.99 14.74
C GLU A 14 -14.00 10.72 13.37
N TYR A 15 -13.42 11.30 12.31
CA TYR A 15 -13.83 11.08 10.93
C TYR A 15 -13.78 9.60 10.50
N MET A 16 -12.98 8.74 11.14
CA MET A 16 -12.92 7.30 10.81
C MET A 16 -14.21 6.55 11.17
N LYS A 17 -15.06 7.13 12.02
CA LYS A 17 -16.36 6.56 12.41
C LYS A 17 -17.47 6.90 11.41
N THR A 18 -17.25 7.89 10.55
CA THR A 18 -18.24 8.31 9.56
C THR A 18 -18.40 7.24 8.50
N LYS A 19 -19.66 6.85 8.25
CA LYS A 19 -20.01 5.73 7.37
C LYS A 19 -20.46 6.15 5.98
N LYS A 20 -20.63 7.46 5.74
CA LYS A 20 -21.07 8.03 4.45
C LYS A 20 -19.99 8.90 3.82
N VAL A 21 -19.80 8.77 2.51
CA VAL A 21 -18.79 9.52 1.74
C VAL A 21 -19.12 11.00 1.69
N ASP A 22 -20.39 11.34 1.46
CA ASP A 22 -20.83 12.74 1.39
C ASP A 22 -20.67 13.47 2.74
N GLU A 23 -20.89 12.76 3.85
CA GLU A 23 -20.69 13.31 5.20
C GLU A 23 -19.20 13.56 5.46
N LEU A 24 -18.32 12.62 5.07
CA LEU A 24 -16.87 12.79 5.15
C LEU A 24 -16.42 14.03 4.35
N TRP A 25 -16.92 14.16 3.13
CA TRP A 25 -16.58 15.27 2.25
C TRP A 25 -17.11 16.61 2.79
N GLY A 26 -18.38 16.68 3.18
CA GLY A 26 -19.01 17.91 3.65
C GLY A 26 -18.44 18.41 4.99
N LYS A 27 -18.28 17.50 5.96
CA LYS A 27 -17.93 17.86 7.34
C LYS A 27 -16.42 18.04 7.55
N TYR A 28 -15.58 17.23 6.90
CA TYR A 28 -14.15 17.17 7.22
C TYR A 28 -13.19 17.64 6.12
N ASN A 29 -13.64 17.74 4.86
CA ASN A 29 -12.73 18.02 3.74
C ASN A 29 -12.01 19.38 3.85
N LYS A 30 -12.76 20.49 3.75
CA LYS A 30 -12.20 21.84 3.85
C LYS A 30 -11.53 22.11 5.20
N PRO A 31 -12.16 21.82 6.35
CA PRO A 31 -11.59 22.20 7.63
C PRO A 31 -10.41 21.33 8.09
N TYR A 32 -10.18 20.13 7.54
CA TYR A 32 -9.09 19.26 8.01
C TYR A 32 -8.32 18.58 6.88
N PHE A 33 -9.00 17.88 5.95
CA PHE A 33 -8.29 17.05 4.96
C PHE A 33 -7.47 17.88 3.99
N GLN A 34 -8.00 19.02 3.52
CA GLN A 34 -7.28 19.91 2.60
C GLN A 34 -5.97 20.42 3.20
N TYR A 35 -5.90 20.69 4.50
CA TYR A 35 -4.66 21.09 5.15
C TYR A 35 -3.57 20.02 5.02
N PHE A 36 -3.89 18.75 5.29
CA PHE A 36 -2.93 17.65 5.15
C PHE A 36 -2.59 17.36 3.69
N ILE A 37 -3.57 17.47 2.80
CA ILE A 37 -3.40 17.22 1.37
C ILE A 37 -2.52 18.28 0.72
N PHE A 38 -2.82 19.57 0.92
CA PHE A 38 -2.01 20.66 0.40
C PHE A 38 -0.67 20.77 1.12
N GLY A 39 -0.62 20.49 2.43
CA GLY A 39 0.65 20.37 3.15
C GLY A 39 1.53 19.24 2.62
N SER A 40 0.95 18.12 2.20
CA SER A 40 1.69 17.02 1.55
C SER A 40 2.16 17.42 0.15
N LEU A 41 1.32 18.10 -0.63
CA LEU A 41 1.72 18.64 -1.93
C LEU A 41 2.89 19.62 -1.79
N ALA A 42 2.80 20.56 -0.84
CA ALA A 42 3.89 21.49 -0.53
C ALA A 42 5.16 20.75 -0.10
N SER A 43 5.03 19.65 0.67
CA SER A 43 6.16 18.80 1.07
C SER A 43 6.82 18.12 -0.14
N TYR A 44 6.04 17.65 -1.11
CA TYR A 44 6.56 17.07 -2.36
C TYR A 44 7.27 18.10 -3.23
N ILE A 45 6.68 19.29 -3.38
CA ILE A 45 7.31 20.41 -4.11
C ILE A 45 8.61 20.81 -3.42
N PHE A 46 8.61 20.94 -2.10
CA PHE A 46 9.81 21.26 -1.32
C PHE A 46 10.92 20.22 -1.55
N ALA A 47 10.60 18.93 -1.48
CA ALA A 47 11.58 17.87 -1.76
C ALA A 47 12.14 17.96 -3.18
N ALA A 48 11.28 18.17 -4.19
CA ALA A 48 11.72 18.33 -5.57
C ALA A 48 12.65 19.53 -5.75
N LEU A 49 12.36 20.67 -5.10
CA LEU A 49 13.21 21.86 -5.13
C LEU A 49 14.56 21.64 -4.43
N VAL A 50 14.58 20.91 -3.31
CA VAL A 50 15.82 20.55 -2.62
C VAL A 50 16.69 19.66 -3.50
N PHE A 51 16.13 18.62 -4.13
CA PHE A 51 16.89 17.75 -5.02
C PHE A 51 17.34 18.47 -6.30
N LEU A 52 16.55 19.41 -6.81
CA LEU A 52 16.96 20.29 -7.90
C LEU A 52 18.18 21.15 -7.49
N ALA A 53 18.12 21.77 -6.31
CA ALA A 53 19.22 22.59 -5.80
C ALA A 53 20.49 21.75 -5.61
N ILE A 54 20.37 20.53 -5.06
CA ILE A 54 21.49 19.59 -4.91
C ILE A 54 22.06 19.23 -6.29
N PHE A 55 21.21 18.86 -7.24
CA PHE A 55 21.62 18.49 -8.59
C PHE A 55 22.37 19.62 -9.31
N ILE A 56 21.82 20.84 -9.29
CA ILE A 56 22.47 22.03 -9.86
C ILE A 56 23.81 22.29 -9.17
N THR A 57 23.88 22.14 -7.84
CA THR A 57 25.12 22.36 -7.09
C THR A 57 26.22 21.40 -7.53
N TYR A 58 25.92 20.11 -7.74
CA TYR A 58 26.90 19.16 -8.27
C TYR A 58 27.40 19.57 -9.67
N ILE A 59 26.52 20.05 -10.54
CA ILE A 59 26.91 20.52 -11.89
C ILE A 59 27.85 21.72 -11.80
N ILE A 60 27.50 22.72 -10.98
CA ILE A 60 28.29 23.95 -10.82
C ILE A 60 29.66 23.65 -10.20
N LEU A 61 29.72 22.74 -9.23
CA LEU A 61 30.94 22.42 -8.47
C LEU A 61 31.76 21.28 -9.08
N ARG A 62 31.49 20.88 -10.32
CA ARG A 62 32.15 19.76 -10.98
C ARG A 62 33.68 19.81 -10.88
N SER A 63 34.29 20.94 -11.25
CA SER A 63 35.76 21.08 -11.26
C SER A 63 36.35 20.93 -9.86
N ASN A 64 35.72 21.57 -8.88
CA ASN A 64 36.18 21.57 -7.49
C ASN A 64 36.03 20.17 -6.90
N TYR A 65 34.91 19.50 -7.17
CA TYR A 65 34.65 18.13 -6.74
C TYR A 65 35.69 17.14 -7.27
N ILE A 66 35.95 17.17 -8.58
CA ILE A 66 36.92 16.25 -9.19
C ILE A 66 38.33 16.53 -8.66
N SER A 67 38.72 17.80 -8.54
CA SER A 67 40.05 18.20 -8.04
C SER A 67 40.29 17.76 -6.60
N GLU A 68 39.33 17.99 -5.71
CA GLU A 68 39.43 17.60 -4.30
C GLU A 68 39.45 16.09 -4.13
N LEU A 69 38.56 15.37 -4.82
CA LEU A 69 38.53 13.92 -4.75
C LEU A 69 39.80 13.29 -5.32
N THR A 70 40.35 13.86 -6.39
CA THR A 70 41.66 13.44 -6.94
C THR A 70 42.78 13.65 -5.93
N THR A 71 42.81 14.82 -5.27
CA THR A 71 43.79 15.11 -4.22
C THR A 71 43.69 14.12 -3.05
N TYR A 72 42.47 13.80 -2.64
CA TYR A 72 42.23 12.79 -1.61
C TYR A 72 42.70 11.40 -2.05
N LEU A 73 42.34 10.96 -3.26
CA LEU A 73 42.72 9.65 -3.78
C LEU A 73 44.24 9.52 -3.90
N ASN A 74 44.92 10.58 -4.35
CA ASN A 74 46.39 10.64 -4.38
C ASN A 74 47.00 10.48 -2.98
N ALA A 75 46.47 11.21 -1.99
CA ALA A 75 46.94 11.10 -0.61
C ALA A 75 46.70 9.70 -0.02
N TYR A 76 45.56 9.08 -0.32
CA TYR A 76 45.25 7.72 0.11
C TYR A 76 46.20 6.70 -0.53
N ILE A 77 46.41 6.77 -1.85
CA ILE A 77 47.28 5.86 -2.60
C ILE A 77 48.72 5.95 -2.10
N ASN A 78 49.24 7.16 -1.89
CA ASN A 78 50.61 7.37 -1.41
C ASN A 78 50.83 6.81 0.01
N ASN A 79 49.78 6.73 0.83
CA ASN A 79 49.83 6.18 2.18
C ASN A 79 49.49 4.68 2.24
N SER A 80 48.92 4.11 1.18
CA SER A 80 48.63 2.68 1.07
C SER A 80 49.78 1.95 0.38
N SER A 81 50.39 0.96 1.05
CA SER A 81 51.49 0.14 0.50
C SER A 81 51.08 -0.73 -0.71
N SER A 82 49.82 -0.65 -1.16
CA SER A 82 49.27 -1.43 -2.24
C SER A 82 49.50 -0.76 -3.60
N SER A 83 50.47 -1.26 -4.36
CA SER A 83 50.80 -0.86 -5.73
C SER A 83 49.77 -1.29 -6.79
N MET A 84 48.49 -1.41 -6.43
CA MET A 84 47.43 -1.98 -7.29
C MET A 84 46.31 -0.99 -7.64
N VAL A 85 46.64 0.23 -8.05
CA VAL A 85 45.62 1.10 -8.67
C VAL A 85 45.86 1.15 -10.18
N ALA A 86 45.08 0.36 -10.91
CA ALA A 86 45.13 0.26 -12.38
C ALA A 86 44.53 1.48 -13.10
N ILE A 87 43.92 2.42 -12.37
CA ILE A 87 43.17 3.56 -12.91
C ILE A 87 43.75 4.85 -12.34
N ALA A 88 43.96 5.87 -13.18
CA ALA A 88 44.44 7.17 -12.72
C ALA A 88 43.43 7.79 -11.72
N PRO A 89 43.87 8.38 -10.60
CA PRO A 89 42.99 8.94 -9.57
C PRO A 89 41.97 9.96 -10.09
N GLU A 90 42.34 10.73 -11.10
CA GLU A 90 41.47 11.69 -11.78
C GLU A 90 40.31 11.00 -12.52
N GLN A 91 40.59 9.89 -13.20
CA GLN A 91 39.55 9.11 -13.88
C GLN A 91 38.58 8.49 -12.86
N GLN A 92 39.11 7.96 -11.76
CA GLN A 92 38.29 7.42 -10.68
C GLN A 92 37.42 8.52 -10.04
N ALA A 93 37.98 9.70 -9.78
CA ALA A 93 37.23 10.85 -9.27
C ALA A 93 36.10 11.28 -10.21
N ALA A 94 36.36 11.31 -11.53
CA ALA A 94 35.36 11.63 -12.53
C ALA A 94 34.23 10.58 -12.59
N VAL A 95 34.55 9.29 -12.44
CA VAL A 95 33.53 8.22 -12.38
C VAL A 95 32.63 8.39 -11.15
N TYR A 96 33.21 8.65 -9.97
CA TYR A 96 32.43 8.91 -8.76
C TYR A 96 31.54 10.14 -8.92
N PHE A 97 32.08 11.24 -9.45
CA PHE A 97 31.31 12.45 -9.73
C PHE A 97 30.12 12.17 -10.65
N ASN A 98 30.37 11.49 -11.78
CA ASN A 98 29.32 11.16 -12.75
C ASN A 98 28.25 10.24 -12.14
N SER A 99 28.64 9.30 -11.26
CA SER A 99 27.70 8.46 -10.53
C SER A 99 26.82 9.28 -9.59
N GLU A 100 27.41 10.17 -8.79
CA GLU A 100 26.69 11.07 -7.88
C GLU A 100 25.71 11.99 -8.64
N VAL A 101 26.17 12.63 -9.72
CA VAL A 101 25.30 13.46 -10.57
C VAL A 101 24.15 12.65 -11.16
N SER A 102 24.43 11.44 -11.65
CA SER A 102 23.41 10.58 -12.26
C SER A 102 22.35 10.16 -11.24
N ILE A 103 22.78 9.72 -10.04
CA ILE A 103 21.88 9.32 -8.96
C ILE A 103 21.02 10.50 -8.51
N ASN A 104 21.62 11.66 -8.26
CA ASN A 104 20.87 12.86 -7.84
C ASN A 104 19.92 13.36 -8.95
N GLY A 105 20.32 13.25 -10.22
CA GLY A 105 19.48 13.57 -11.37
C GLY A 105 18.26 12.65 -11.47
N ILE A 106 18.45 11.34 -11.29
CA ILE A 106 17.34 10.37 -11.25
C ILE A 106 16.40 10.70 -10.08
N ILE A 107 16.93 10.96 -8.88
CA ILE A 107 16.11 11.30 -7.71
C ILE A 107 15.30 12.57 -7.95
N PHE A 108 15.90 13.60 -8.56
CA PHE A 108 15.19 14.82 -8.95
C PHE A 108 14.04 14.53 -9.94
N ILE A 109 14.30 13.77 -11.01
CA ILE A 109 13.28 13.41 -12.00
C ILE A 109 12.12 12.63 -11.36
N VAL A 110 12.43 11.65 -10.52
CA VAL A 110 11.40 10.87 -9.81
C VAL A 110 10.62 11.76 -8.84
N SER A 111 11.28 12.71 -8.15
CA SER A 111 10.61 13.67 -7.26
C SER A 111 9.66 14.58 -8.03
N LEU A 112 10.04 15.01 -9.23
CA LEU A 112 9.19 15.81 -10.10
C LEU A 112 7.99 14.99 -10.60
N ALA A 113 8.22 13.74 -11.03
CA ALA A 113 7.17 12.81 -11.43
C ALA A 113 6.16 12.56 -10.29
N LEU A 114 6.63 12.47 -9.05
CA LEU A 114 5.76 12.36 -7.87
C LEU A 114 4.86 13.57 -7.68
N VAL A 115 5.38 14.78 -7.86
CA VAL A 115 4.58 16.01 -7.76
C VAL A 115 3.48 16.00 -8.81
N PHE A 116 3.81 15.75 -10.08
CA PHE A 116 2.82 15.69 -11.16
C PHE A 116 1.79 14.58 -10.94
N HIS A 117 2.23 13.39 -10.57
CA HIS A 117 1.35 12.26 -10.29
C HIS A 117 0.41 12.54 -9.11
N PHE A 118 0.91 13.20 -8.06
CA PHE A 118 0.08 13.57 -6.91
C PHE A 118 -0.93 14.66 -7.26
N ILE A 119 -0.54 15.68 -8.05
CA ILE A 119 -1.45 16.72 -8.55
C ILE A 119 -2.56 16.08 -9.39
N TYR A 120 -2.18 15.23 -10.35
CA TYR A 120 -3.15 14.52 -11.21
C TYR A 120 -4.13 13.67 -10.37
N SER A 121 -3.61 12.91 -9.40
CA SER A 121 -4.44 12.16 -8.46
C SER A 121 -5.36 13.10 -7.68
N LEU A 122 -4.85 14.21 -7.16
CA LEU A 122 -5.61 15.15 -6.35
C LEU A 122 -6.77 15.78 -7.13
N VAL A 123 -6.52 16.28 -8.34
CA VAL A 123 -7.56 16.88 -9.20
C VAL A 123 -8.71 15.90 -9.43
N LYS A 124 -8.39 14.67 -9.83
CA LYS A 124 -9.38 13.61 -10.06
C LYS A 124 -10.21 13.28 -8.80
N ASN A 125 -9.58 13.23 -7.63
CA ASN A 125 -10.30 12.95 -6.38
C ASN A 125 -11.16 14.14 -5.92
N ILE A 126 -10.75 15.39 -6.23
CA ILE A 126 -11.55 16.58 -5.93
C ILE A 126 -12.81 16.63 -6.80
N GLU A 127 -12.69 16.35 -8.10
CA GLU A 127 -13.82 16.26 -9.02
C GLU A 127 -14.83 15.19 -8.57
N GLN A 128 -14.32 14.03 -8.13
CA GLN A 128 -15.15 12.92 -7.65
C GLN A 128 -15.64 13.09 -6.21
N LYS A 129 -15.26 14.18 -5.51
CA LYS A 129 -15.55 14.42 -4.08
C LYS A 129 -15.24 13.22 -3.19
N ASN A 130 -14.21 12.45 -3.54
CA ASN A 130 -13.89 11.18 -2.88
C ASN A 130 -12.38 10.91 -2.95
N TYR A 131 -11.74 10.68 -1.80
CA TYR A 131 -10.30 10.41 -1.71
C TYR A 131 -9.94 8.91 -1.68
N GLN A 132 -10.86 7.99 -2.01
CA GLN A 132 -10.57 6.56 -2.05
C GLN A 132 -9.43 6.22 -3.04
N LYS A 133 -9.32 6.98 -4.14
CA LYS A 133 -8.30 6.79 -5.19
C LYS A 133 -7.07 7.67 -4.97
N LEU A 134 -6.91 8.26 -3.79
CA LEU A 134 -5.72 9.04 -3.45
C LEU A 134 -4.48 8.13 -3.52
N SER A 135 -3.44 8.61 -4.20
CA SER A 135 -2.23 7.80 -4.38
C SER A 135 -1.39 7.73 -3.09
N ILE A 136 -1.32 6.54 -2.48
CA ILE A 136 -0.43 6.26 -1.32
C ILE A 136 1.01 6.05 -1.80
N LEU A 137 1.20 5.69 -3.07
CA LEU A 137 2.52 5.43 -3.65
C LEU A 137 3.45 6.64 -3.48
N ALA A 138 2.94 7.85 -3.66
CA ALA A 138 3.72 9.08 -3.43
C ALA A 138 4.21 9.19 -1.98
N SER A 139 3.39 8.83 -1.00
CA SER A 139 3.80 8.80 0.41
C SER A 139 4.87 7.75 0.70
N PHE A 140 4.81 6.60 0.02
CA PHE A 140 5.78 5.53 0.17
C PHE A 140 7.14 5.90 -0.45
N ILE A 141 7.14 6.44 -1.68
CA ILE A 141 8.39 6.88 -2.33
C ILE A 141 9.03 8.03 -1.54
N PHE A 142 8.22 8.95 -1.00
CA PHE A 142 8.74 10.00 -0.12
C PHE A 142 9.43 9.44 1.14
N LEU A 143 8.90 8.35 1.72
CA LEU A 143 9.54 7.66 2.84
C LEU A 143 10.88 7.03 2.42
N ILE A 144 10.94 6.40 1.23
CA ILE A 144 12.19 5.87 0.68
C ILE A 144 13.24 6.98 0.55
N TYR A 145 12.86 8.18 0.11
CA TYR A 145 13.78 9.31 0.03
C TYR A 145 14.32 9.75 1.39
N ILE A 146 13.47 9.77 2.42
CA ILE A 146 13.93 10.07 3.78
C ILE A 146 14.96 9.04 4.21
N LEU A 147 14.67 7.74 4.03
CA LEU A 147 15.58 6.67 4.39
C LEU A 147 16.90 6.75 3.63
N TYR A 148 16.87 6.99 2.32
CA TYR A 148 18.06 7.20 1.49
C TYR A 148 18.92 8.36 2.00
N ASN A 149 18.32 9.51 2.32
CA ASN A 149 19.06 10.65 2.87
C ASN A 149 19.63 10.36 4.27
N PHE A 150 18.91 9.62 5.11
CA PHE A 150 19.41 9.19 6.42
C PHE A 150 20.58 8.20 6.31
N VAL A 151 20.50 7.22 5.40
CA VAL A 151 21.60 6.28 5.15
C VAL A 151 22.84 7.04 4.67
N ASN A 152 22.67 7.96 3.71
CA ASN A 152 23.78 8.81 3.26
C ASN A 152 24.34 9.68 4.39
N LEU A 153 23.49 10.23 5.26
CA LEU A 153 23.94 10.99 6.43
C LEU A 153 24.77 10.12 7.37
N ILE A 154 24.32 8.90 7.68
CA ILE A 154 25.04 7.96 8.54
C ILE A 154 26.38 7.57 7.90
N ILE A 155 26.40 7.25 6.61
CA ILE A 155 27.63 6.93 5.88
C ILE A 155 28.59 8.13 5.93
N ASN A 156 28.12 9.37 5.76
CA ASN A 156 28.97 10.55 5.82
C ASN A 156 29.45 10.89 7.26
N LEU A 157 28.69 10.50 8.29
CA LEU A 157 29.06 10.73 9.70
C LEU A 157 30.02 9.67 10.24
N PHE A 158 29.81 8.40 9.91
CA PHE A 158 30.51 7.26 10.50
C PHE A 158 31.42 6.51 9.51
N GLY A 159 31.14 6.61 8.21
CA GLY A 159 31.89 5.94 7.16
C GLY A 159 33.16 6.69 6.85
N GLY A 160 34.26 6.32 7.52
CA GLY A 160 35.62 6.61 7.06
C GLY A 160 36.02 5.83 5.80
N LEU A 161 35.08 5.57 4.88
CA LEU A 161 35.35 4.91 3.62
C LEU A 161 35.84 5.94 2.60
N VAL A 162 37.05 5.67 2.10
CA VAL A 162 37.77 6.27 0.95
C VAL A 162 37.03 7.43 0.27
N GLY A 163 37.33 8.66 0.66
CA GLY A 163 36.99 9.84 -0.14
C GLY A 163 36.41 10.99 0.66
N THR A 164 35.67 10.66 1.72
CA THR A 164 34.94 11.67 2.47
C THR A 164 35.76 12.04 3.70
N LYS A 165 36.35 13.23 3.69
CA LYS A 165 36.71 13.86 4.96
C LYS A 165 35.45 13.89 5.81
N LYS A 166 35.61 13.68 7.12
CA LYS A 166 34.52 13.84 8.09
C LYS A 166 33.79 15.13 7.75
N LEU A 167 32.45 15.12 7.75
CA LEU A 167 31.58 16.29 7.48
C LEU A 167 31.99 17.58 8.23
N PHE A 168 32.85 17.46 9.24
CA PHE A 168 33.38 18.52 10.10
C PHE A 168 34.78 19.05 9.73
N ASP A 169 35.41 18.60 8.63
CA ASP A 169 36.65 19.23 8.16
C ASP A 169 36.32 20.51 7.37
N PHE A 170 35.85 21.53 8.12
CA PHE A 170 35.40 22.84 7.61
C PHE A 170 36.52 23.67 6.96
N ASN A 171 37.76 23.17 6.93
CA ASN A 171 38.90 23.84 6.31
C ASN A 171 38.92 23.72 4.78
N ILE A 172 37.94 23.03 4.17
CA ILE A 172 37.78 22.96 2.72
C ILE A 172 36.69 23.93 2.30
N LEU A 173 37.05 24.83 1.37
CA LEU A 173 36.22 25.78 0.61
C LEU A 173 34.81 26.08 1.17
N PRO A 174 34.49 27.34 1.53
CA PRO A 174 33.21 27.73 2.16
C PRO A 174 31.94 27.18 1.48
N ILE A 175 31.97 27.00 0.17
CA ILE A 175 30.85 26.47 -0.62
C ILE A 175 30.51 25.02 -0.24
N TRP A 176 31.51 24.19 0.04
CA TRP A 176 31.32 22.80 0.48
C TRP A 176 30.70 22.71 1.88
N SER A 177 31.08 23.61 2.78
CA SER A 177 30.48 23.69 4.11
C SER A 177 28.97 23.97 4.04
N SER A 178 28.54 24.84 3.12
CA SER A 178 27.12 25.17 2.92
C SER A 178 26.34 23.99 2.33
N PHE A 179 26.93 23.29 1.35
CA PHE A 179 26.32 22.11 0.75
C PHE A 179 26.15 20.96 1.76
N ASN A 180 27.17 20.70 2.58
CA ASN A 180 27.11 19.69 3.63
C ASN A 180 26.04 20.03 4.68
N LEU A 181 25.87 21.31 5.01
CA LEU A 181 24.83 21.76 5.92
C LEU A 181 23.43 21.51 5.35
N ILE A 182 23.22 21.74 4.05
CA ILE A 182 21.95 21.38 3.38
C ILE A 182 21.70 19.88 3.46
N ARG A 183 22.71 19.03 3.18
CA ARG A 183 22.58 17.57 3.28
C ARG A 183 22.29 17.07 4.70
N LEU A 184 22.76 17.78 5.72
CA LEU A 184 22.50 17.47 7.13
C LEU A 184 21.08 17.85 7.55
N ILE A 185 20.61 19.03 7.16
CA ILE A 185 19.29 19.55 7.56
C ILE A 185 18.16 18.89 6.77
N THR A 186 18.38 18.59 5.49
CA THR A 186 17.38 18.01 4.58
C THR A 186 16.65 16.79 5.16
N PRO A 187 17.33 15.70 5.60
CA PRO A 187 16.63 14.52 6.11
C PRO A 187 15.76 14.82 7.34
N ILE A 188 16.18 15.76 8.20
CA ILE A 188 15.42 16.18 9.39
C ILE A 188 14.15 16.92 8.95
N VAL A 189 14.27 17.89 8.04
CA VAL A 189 13.12 18.65 7.54
C VAL A 189 12.14 17.73 6.80
N LEU A 190 12.63 16.83 5.93
CA LEU A 190 11.78 15.88 5.23
C LEU A 190 11.06 14.92 6.20
N LEU A 191 11.73 14.47 7.27
CA LEU A 191 11.10 13.66 8.30
C LEU A 191 9.99 14.41 9.04
N ILE A 192 10.22 15.67 9.41
CA ILE A 192 9.19 16.53 10.04
C ILE A 192 7.99 16.69 9.09
N LEU A 193 8.22 17.04 7.83
CA LEU A 193 7.17 17.18 6.82
C LEU A 193 6.37 15.88 6.63
N TYR A 194 7.06 14.73 6.64
CA TYR A 194 6.40 13.43 6.57
C TYR A 194 5.49 13.16 7.77
N LEU A 195 5.98 13.41 8.98
CA LEU A 195 5.25 13.19 10.23
C LEU A 195 4.08 14.18 10.41
N VAL A 196 4.23 15.42 9.95
CA VAL A 196 3.19 16.45 10.10
C VAL A 196 2.11 16.29 9.02
N PHE A 197 2.48 16.06 7.77
CA PHE A 197 1.56 16.08 6.63
C PHE A 197 1.39 14.71 5.97
N VAL A 198 2.46 14.17 5.38
CA VAL A 198 2.38 13.06 4.40
C VAL A 198 1.77 11.79 5.00
N ARG A 199 2.12 11.43 6.24
CA ARG A 199 1.61 10.21 6.87
C ARG A 199 0.08 10.20 7.04
N TYR A 200 -0.56 11.36 7.06
CA TYR A 200 -2.01 11.48 7.26
C TYR A 200 -2.82 11.18 5.99
N LEU A 201 -2.21 11.26 4.80
CA LEU A 201 -2.88 10.90 3.54
C LEU A 201 -3.41 9.47 3.56
N ARG A 202 -2.64 8.53 4.12
CA ARG A 202 -3.08 7.13 4.28
C ARG A 202 -4.34 7.02 5.13
N LYS A 203 -4.42 7.78 6.24
CA LYS A 203 -5.58 7.74 7.12
C LYS A 203 -6.81 8.34 6.46
N ILE A 204 -6.66 9.44 5.73
CA ILE A 204 -7.75 10.06 4.97
C ILE A 204 -8.29 9.06 3.95
N LYS A 205 -7.41 8.44 3.14
CA LYS A 205 -7.83 7.43 2.17
C LYS A 205 -8.58 6.25 2.80
N ILE A 206 -8.09 5.71 3.91
CA ILE A 206 -8.75 4.58 4.59
C ILE A 206 -10.16 4.98 5.06
N ALA A 207 -10.37 6.20 5.57
CA ALA A 207 -11.70 6.65 5.96
C ALA A 207 -12.68 6.66 4.77
N PHE A 208 -12.26 7.17 3.61
CA PHE A 208 -13.09 7.18 2.41
C PHE A 208 -13.37 5.77 1.87
N ILE A 209 -12.39 4.87 1.92
CA ILE A 209 -12.57 3.46 1.53
C ILE A 209 -13.61 2.79 2.43
N ASN A 210 -13.52 2.98 3.75
CA ASN A 210 -14.44 2.37 4.70
C ASN A 210 -15.87 2.90 4.53
N ALA A 211 -16.03 4.22 4.33
CA ALA A 211 -17.33 4.81 4.08
C ALA A 211 -17.93 4.30 2.75
N TYR A 212 -17.13 4.23 1.69
CA TYR A 212 -17.57 3.72 0.40
C TYR A 212 -18.04 2.26 0.48
N HIS A 213 -17.25 1.38 1.13
CA HIS A 213 -17.65 -0.02 1.31
C HIS A 213 -18.90 -0.16 2.16
N HIS A 214 -19.08 0.68 3.18
CA HIS A 214 -20.30 0.66 3.97
C HIS A 214 -21.54 1.06 3.14
N GLU A 215 -21.43 2.09 2.30
CA GLU A 215 -22.52 2.49 1.41
C GLU A 215 -22.86 1.40 0.38
N GLU A 216 -21.85 0.78 -0.23
CA GLU A 216 -22.07 -0.34 -1.18
C GLU A 216 -22.71 -1.55 -0.49
N MET A 217 -22.32 -1.84 0.76
CA MET A 217 -22.94 -2.90 1.56
C MET A 217 -24.42 -2.61 1.83
N LEU A 218 -24.79 -1.37 2.18
CA LEU A 218 -26.18 -0.98 2.38
C LEU A 218 -26.99 -1.07 1.09
N LYS A 219 -26.45 -0.60 -0.04
CA LYS A 219 -27.12 -0.73 -1.35
C LYS A 219 -27.35 -2.19 -1.72
N ALA A 220 -26.36 -3.05 -1.49
CA ALA A 220 -26.53 -4.49 -1.72
C ALA A 220 -27.66 -5.07 -0.85
N GLN A 221 -27.69 -4.74 0.45
CA GLN A 221 -28.77 -5.16 1.35
C GLN A 221 -30.15 -4.66 0.89
N GLU A 222 -30.25 -3.43 0.39
CA GLU A 222 -31.50 -2.89 -0.17
C GLU A 222 -31.92 -3.62 -1.45
N MET A 223 -30.99 -3.95 -2.35
CA MET A 223 -31.28 -4.76 -3.53
C MET A 223 -31.80 -6.16 -3.14
N PHE A 224 -31.20 -6.78 -2.13
CA PHE A 224 -31.66 -8.07 -1.61
C PHE A 224 -33.02 -8.00 -0.90
N LYS A 225 -33.38 -6.87 -0.29
CA LYS A 225 -34.70 -6.67 0.33
C LYS A 225 -35.79 -6.38 -0.70
N ASN A 226 -35.46 -5.69 -1.80
CA ASN A 226 -36.42 -5.23 -2.79
C ASN A 226 -36.66 -6.24 -3.92
N GLN A 227 -35.73 -7.16 -4.13
CA GLN A 227 -36.01 -8.33 -4.93
C GLN A 227 -36.59 -9.38 -3.97
N ASP A 228 -37.86 -9.77 -4.16
CA ASP A 228 -38.41 -11.05 -3.69
C ASP A 228 -37.62 -12.18 -4.37
N LEU A 229 -36.32 -12.28 -4.05
CA LEU A 229 -35.46 -13.35 -4.53
C LEU A 229 -35.96 -14.59 -3.84
N ASN A 230 -36.85 -15.27 -4.56
CA ASN A 230 -37.24 -16.62 -4.29
C ASN A 230 -35.93 -17.40 -4.10
N PHE A 231 -35.66 -17.81 -2.86
CA PHE A 231 -34.39 -18.42 -2.43
C PHE A 231 -33.93 -19.55 -3.38
N ASN A 232 -34.87 -20.20 -4.05
CA ASN A 232 -34.64 -21.17 -5.11
C ASN A 232 -33.79 -20.64 -6.29
N ASP A 233 -33.92 -19.37 -6.69
CA ASP A 233 -33.16 -18.78 -7.80
C ASP A 233 -31.73 -18.41 -7.40
N PHE A 234 -31.53 -17.88 -6.19
CA PHE A 234 -30.18 -17.61 -5.68
C PHE A 234 -29.42 -18.92 -5.42
N PHE A 235 -30.09 -19.92 -4.83
CA PHE A 235 -29.50 -21.23 -4.55
C PHE A 235 -29.27 -22.06 -5.82
N SER A 236 -30.18 -22.01 -6.81
CA SER A 236 -29.99 -22.68 -8.10
C SER A 236 -28.88 -22.05 -8.94
N GLN A 237 -28.73 -20.72 -8.93
CA GLN A 237 -27.59 -20.08 -9.60
C GLN A 237 -26.25 -20.43 -8.93
N PHE A 238 -26.23 -20.64 -7.61
CA PHE A 238 -25.03 -21.04 -6.89
C PHE A 238 -24.68 -22.52 -7.09
N MET A 239 -25.67 -23.42 -7.05
CA MET A 239 -25.49 -24.87 -7.33
C MET A 239 -25.14 -25.13 -8.79
N ASN A 240 -25.80 -24.47 -9.75
CA ASN A 240 -25.50 -24.64 -11.17
C ASN A 240 -24.06 -24.20 -11.49
N ARG A 241 -23.52 -23.15 -10.84
CA ARG A 241 -22.11 -22.77 -11.02
C ARG A 241 -21.11 -23.75 -10.41
N ALA A 242 -21.49 -24.50 -9.37
CA ALA A 242 -20.63 -25.52 -8.77
C ALA A 242 -20.56 -26.80 -9.63
N GLU A 243 -21.63 -27.13 -10.36
CA GLU A 243 -21.69 -28.31 -11.22
C GLU A 243 -20.85 -28.15 -12.50
N TYR A 244 -20.77 -26.92 -13.04
CA TYR A 244 -19.93 -26.62 -14.22
C TYR A 244 -18.43 -26.57 -13.93
N GLN A 245 -17.98 -26.42 -12.68
CA GLN A 245 -16.54 -26.38 -12.34
C GLN A 245 -15.95 -27.73 -11.93
N THR A 246 -16.78 -28.77 -11.78
CA THR A 246 -16.31 -30.10 -11.36
C THR A 246 -16.25 -31.11 -12.52
N SER A 247 -16.81 -30.76 -13.69
CA SER A 247 -16.90 -31.68 -14.84
C SER A 247 -15.77 -31.56 -15.88
N GLU A 248 -14.84 -30.61 -15.75
CA GLU A 248 -13.71 -30.48 -16.70
C GLU A 248 -12.38 -31.10 -16.22
N ASN A 249 -12.26 -31.53 -14.96
CA ASN A 249 -11.00 -32.09 -14.43
C ASN A 249 -10.95 -33.61 -14.25
N ASN A 250 -12.00 -34.37 -14.64
CA ASN A 250 -12.03 -35.84 -14.51
C ASN A 250 -12.31 -36.57 -15.84
N LYS A 251 -11.71 -36.12 -16.96
CA LYS A 251 -11.74 -36.87 -18.24
C LYS A 251 -10.38 -37.39 -18.69
N GLN A 252 -9.45 -37.60 -17.77
CA GLN A 252 -8.17 -38.20 -18.11
C GLN A 252 -7.64 -39.03 -16.94
N ASN A 253 -8.28 -40.17 -16.70
CA ASN A 253 -7.68 -41.42 -16.23
C ASN A 253 -8.82 -42.40 -15.95
N GLU A 254 -8.92 -43.45 -16.76
CA GLU A 254 -9.15 -44.84 -16.36
C GLU A 254 -9.55 -45.65 -17.60
N ALA A 255 -8.52 -46.22 -18.24
CA ALA A 255 -8.65 -47.57 -18.75
C ALA A 255 -8.57 -48.51 -17.54
N THR A 256 -9.56 -49.39 -17.35
CA THR A 256 -9.43 -50.86 -17.24
C THR A 256 -10.76 -51.47 -16.79
N GLU A 257 -11.34 -52.24 -17.70
CA GLU A 257 -12.12 -53.49 -17.58
C GLU A 257 -12.73 -53.97 -16.23
N ASN A 258 -13.99 -54.42 -16.37
CA ASN A 258 -14.63 -55.62 -15.79
C ASN A 258 -14.83 -55.73 -14.26
N ASN A 259 -16.08 -55.63 -13.80
CA ASN A 259 -16.95 -56.81 -13.65
C ASN A 259 -18.34 -56.49 -13.07
N ILE A 260 -19.30 -57.27 -13.57
CA ILE A 260 -20.71 -57.35 -13.21
C ILE A 260 -20.86 -58.06 -11.85
N ASN A 261 -21.67 -57.52 -10.92
CA ASN A 261 -22.73 -58.35 -10.34
C ASN A 261 -23.88 -57.61 -9.67
N LYS A 262 -25.03 -58.25 -9.82
CA LYS A 262 -26.41 -57.90 -9.48
C LYS A 262 -26.76 -58.27 -8.04
N ASN A 263 -27.90 -57.76 -7.56
CA ASN A 263 -28.68 -58.10 -6.34
C ASN A 263 -28.25 -57.33 -5.07
N ASN A 264 -29.14 -56.69 -4.30
CA ASN A 264 -30.51 -57.04 -3.93
C ASN A 264 -31.40 -55.82 -3.68
N SER A 265 -32.67 -56.00 -4.06
CA SER A 265 -33.86 -55.24 -3.67
C SER A 265 -34.30 -55.53 -2.23
N SER A 266 -34.63 -54.50 -1.45
CA SER A 266 -35.81 -54.36 -0.58
C SER A 266 -35.52 -53.38 0.57
N ASP A 267 -36.16 -52.21 0.55
CA ASP A 267 -36.94 -51.71 1.70
C ASP A 267 -37.54 -50.35 1.33
N ILE A 268 -38.81 -50.43 0.92
CA ILE A 268 -39.77 -49.33 0.96
C ILE A 268 -40.21 -49.18 2.43
N GLU A 269 -40.46 -47.95 2.86
CA GLU A 269 -41.17 -47.50 4.08
C GLU A 269 -40.33 -46.74 5.11
N LYS A 270 -40.23 -45.42 4.90
CA LYS A 270 -40.42 -44.37 5.91
C LYS A 270 -40.45 -43.00 5.24
N GLU A 271 -41.48 -42.77 4.43
CA GLU A 271 -41.84 -41.43 3.98
C GLU A 271 -42.54 -40.70 5.13
N LYS A 272 -41.75 -40.26 6.12
CA LYS A 272 -42.19 -39.18 7.02
C LYS A 272 -42.03 -37.89 6.24
N ALA A 273 -43.07 -37.07 6.21
CA ALA A 273 -43.03 -35.72 5.66
C ALA A 273 -41.85 -34.94 6.25
N LYS A 274 -40.70 -34.97 5.55
CA LYS A 274 -39.51 -34.26 5.98
C LYS A 274 -39.82 -32.78 5.91
N THR A 275 -39.60 -32.08 7.02
CA THR A 275 -39.81 -30.64 7.07
C THR A 275 -38.89 -29.99 6.03
N LYS A 276 -39.28 -28.89 5.37
CA LYS A 276 -38.40 -28.19 4.41
C LYS A 276 -36.97 -27.99 4.95
N ARG A 277 -36.86 -27.72 6.26
CA ARG A 277 -35.61 -27.62 7.01
C ARG A 277 -34.73 -28.87 6.95
N GLU A 278 -35.30 -30.07 7.03
CA GLU A 278 -34.55 -31.34 6.96
C GLU A 278 -34.03 -31.62 5.55
N ILE A 279 -34.81 -31.27 4.51
CA ILE A 279 -34.35 -31.36 3.11
C ILE A 279 -33.17 -30.41 2.87
N TYR A 280 -33.23 -29.19 3.41
CA TYR A 280 -32.12 -28.24 3.31
C TYR A 280 -30.92 -28.65 4.16
N PHE A 281 -31.14 -29.22 5.35
CA PHE A 281 -30.07 -29.77 6.18
C PHE A 281 -29.31 -30.86 5.42
N ASP A 282 -30.02 -31.83 4.83
CA ASP A 282 -29.41 -32.93 4.08
C ASP A 282 -28.60 -32.40 2.87
N LYS A 283 -29.13 -31.39 2.16
CA LYS A 283 -28.43 -30.76 1.02
C LYS A 283 -27.18 -30.00 1.43
N ILE A 284 -27.24 -29.22 2.52
CA ILE A 284 -26.10 -28.44 3.02
C ILE A 284 -25.04 -29.39 3.61
N ASN A 285 -25.45 -30.45 4.29
CA ASN A 285 -24.54 -31.43 4.88
C ASN A 285 -23.71 -32.19 3.83
N GLN A 286 -24.20 -32.30 2.59
CA GLN A 286 -23.44 -32.91 1.48
C GLN A 286 -22.35 -32.00 0.90
N LEU A 287 -22.34 -30.70 1.25
CA LEU A 287 -21.35 -29.76 0.72
C LEU A 287 -19.97 -29.95 1.39
N PRO A 288 -18.87 -29.72 0.65
CA PRO A 288 -17.54 -29.70 1.25
C PRO A 288 -17.35 -28.47 2.17
N ASN A 289 -16.48 -28.59 3.19
CA ASN A 289 -16.32 -27.57 4.24
C ASN A 289 -15.96 -26.17 3.69
N ASN A 290 -15.18 -26.10 2.61
CA ASN A 290 -14.85 -24.84 1.93
C ASN A 290 -16.10 -24.10 1.41
N LYS A 291 -17.12 -24.83 0.94
CA LYS A 291 -18.38 -24.26 0.47
C LYS A 291 -19.27 -23.82 1.62
N LEU A 292 -19.25 -24.53 2.74
CA LEU A 292 -19.92 -24.09 3.97
C LEU A 292 -19.34 -22.78 4.49
N PHE A 293 -18.01 -22.62 4.47
CA PHE A 293 -17.35 -21.38 4.83
C PHE A 293 -17.67 -20.23 3.86
N GLU A 294 -17.71 -20.48 2.56
CA GLU A 294 -18.10 -19.48 1.56
C GLU A 294 -19.55 -19.01 1.75
N MET A 295 -20.47 -19.94 2.09
CA MET A 295 -21.86 -19.61 2.41
C MET A 295 -21.95 -18.78 3.71
N ALA A 296 -21.24 -19.19 4.76
CA ALA A 296 -21.26 -18.50 6.04
C ALA A 296 -20.66 -17.09 5.97
N GLU A 297 -19.61 -16.90 5.17
CA GLU A 297 -19.02 -15.58 4.90
C GLU A 297 -20.02 -14.66 4.19
N LYS A 298 -20.75 -15.17 3.19
CA LYS A 298 -21.78 -14.41 2.46
C LYS A 298 -23.02 -14.11 3.31
N LEU A 299 -23.35 -14.99 4.25
CA LEU A 299 -24.41 -14.79 5.24
C LEU A 299 -23.94 -13.98 6.47
N TYR A 300 -22.70 -13.48 6.46
CA TYR A 300 -22.12 -12.69 7.55
C TYR A 300 -22.17 -13.37 8.93
N ILE A 301 -22.05 -14.69 8.96
CA ILE A 301 -22.03 -15.47 10.21
C ILE A 301 -20.69 -15.27 10.90
N SER A 302 -20.65 -14.46 11.95
CA SER A 302 -19.41 -14.17 12.68
C SER A 302 -18.82 -15.41 13.36
N GLY A 303 -17.52 -15.63 13.22
CA GLY A 303 -16.83 -16.74 13.90
C GLY A 303 -16.94 -18.10 13.20
N TYR A 304 -17.47 -18.15 11.97
CA TYR A 304 -17.67 -19.38 11.19
C TYR A 304 -16.44 -20.28 11.05
N SER A 305 -15.24 -19.70 11.06
CA SER A 305 -13.96 -20.43 10.96
C SER A 305 -13.60 -21.25 12.21
N LYS A 306 -14.29 -21.03 13.32
CA LYS A 306 -14.09 -21.75 14.59
C LYS A 306 -15.26 -22.67 14.96
N MET A 307 -16.34 -22.66 14.17
CA MET A 307 -17.51 -23.50 14.40
C MET A 307 -17.24 -24.93 13.93
N THR A 308 -17.83 -25.89 14.62
CA THR A 308 -17.93 -27.27 14.11
C THR A 308 -18.80 -27.30 12.86
N ARG A 309 -18.69 -28.37 12.05
CA ARG A 309 -19.43 -28.47 10.78
C ARG A 309 -20.94 -28.41 11.03
N GLU A 310 -21.42 -29.08 12.07
CA GLU A 310 -22.82 -29.13 12.46
C GLU A 310 -23.32 -27.77 12.94
N GLU A 311 -22.55 -27.08 13.79
CA GLU A 311 -22.86 -25.72 14.25
C GLU A 311 -22.89 -24.72 13.09
N LEU A 312 -22.00 -24.88 12.11
CA LEU A 312 -21.95 -24.04 10.93
C LEU A 312 -23.18 -24.26 10.02
N ILE A 313 -23.57 -25.51 9.81
CA ILE A 313 -24.77 -25.86 9.04
C ILE A 313 -26.02 -25.31 9.73
N GLU A 314 -26.11 -25.44 11.05
CA GLU A 314 -27.23 -24.92 11.83
C GLU A 314 -27.25 -23.38 11.82
N ALA A 315 -26.10 -22.73 11.95
CA ALA A 315 -25.98 -21.27 11.85
C ALA A 315 -26.40 -20.77 10.46
N ILE A 316 -26.01 -21.47 9.39
CA ILE A 316 -26.45 -21.18 8.01
C ILE A 316 -27.97 -21.31 7.91
N LEU A 317 -28.56 -22.41 8.39
CA LEU A 317 -30.00 -22.62 8.35
C LEU A 317 -30.79 -21.59 9.17
N ASN A 318 -30.27 -21.19 10.33
CA ASN A 318 -30.92 -20.21 11.20
C ASN A 318 -30.80 -18.79 10.63
N ALA A 319 -29.65 -18.43 10.05
CA ALA A 319 -29.45 -17.15 9.37
C ALA A 319 -30.32 -17.01 8.11
N THR A 320 -30.74 -18.12 7.49
CA THR A 320 -31.61 -18.13 6.31
C THR A 320 -33.12 -18.17 6.59
N ASN A 321 -33.54 -18.45 7.83
CA ASN A 321 -34.96 -18.56 8.21
C ASN A 321 -35.49 -17.31 8.95
N ASN A 322 -34.66 -16.29 9.17
CA ASN A 322 -35.04 -14.97 9.72
C ASN A 322 -35.24 -13.95 8.61
#